data_AF-A0A2S8GQV7-F1
#
_entry.id   AF-A0A2S8GQV7-F1
#
_cell.length_a   1.000
_cell.length_b   1.000
_cell.length_c   1.000
_cell.angle_alpha   90.00
_cell.angle_beta   90.00
_cell.angle_gamma   90.00
#
_symmetry.space_group_name_H-M   'P 1'
#
loop_
_entity.id
_entity.type
_entity.pdbx_description
1 polymer ?
#
loop_
_entity_poly.entity_id
_entity_poly.type
_entity_poly.pdbx_seq_one_letter_code
_entity_poly.pdbx_strand_id
1 'polypeptide(L)'
;MNAIAWITNCFSKTDRATALYKRGMAKAKKRDHQGAIADYSAALDAPDGPTSLKGMILYNRGIVYVAAGMAKNGADDLNAVLAISDVQADVKVAAQRKLAKIESRTSRRHA
;
A
#
# COMPACT_ATOMS: atom_id res chain seq x y z
N MET A 1 -0.14 37.19 -1.30
CA MET A 1 -0.02 35.72 -1.37
C MET A 1 0.26 35.21 0.05
N ASN A 2 -0.73 34.55 0.70
CA ASN A 2 -0.63 34.17 2.11
C ASN A 2 0.09 32.82 2.27
N ALA A 3 1.35 32.85 2.70
CA ALA A 3 2.16 31.65 2.99
C ALA A 3 1.49 30.73 4.04
N ILE A 4 0.70 31.29 4.95
CA ILE A 4 -0.04 30.55 5.99
C ILE A 4 -1.10 29.63 5.39
N ALA A 5 -1.79 30.06 4.33
CA ALA A 5 -2.81 29.26 3.65
C ALA A 5 -2.20 28.07 2.89
N TRP A 6 -0.99 28.22 2.37
CA TRP A 6 -0.23 27.12 1.77
C TRP A 6 0.18 26.08 2.82
N ILE A 7 0.69 26.53 3.97
CA ILE A 7 1.10 25.65 5.06
C ILE A 7 -0.10 24.87 5.60
N THR A 8 -1.19 25.53 5.99
CA THR A 8 -2.38 24.85 6.55
C THR A 8 -3.06 23.90 5.57
N ASN A 9 -3.07 24.24 4.28
CA ASN A 9 -3.63 23.42 3.20
C ASN A 9 -2.75 22.21 2.85
N CYS A 10 -1.43 22.30 3.04
CA CYS A 10 -0.51 21.18 2.82
C CYS A 10 -0.60 20.16 3.96
N PHE A 11 -0.72 20.64 5.21
CA PHE A 11 -0.90 19.78 6.38
C PHE A 11 -2.22 18.98 6.30
N SER A 12 -3.37 19.64 6.06
CA SER A 12 -4.68 18.95 6.08
C SER A 12 -4.88 17.91 4.97
N LYS A 13 -4.19 18.05 3.84
CA LYS A 13 -4.33 17.15 2.68
C LYS A 13 -3.42 15.93 2.78
N THR A 14 -2.20 16.12 3.27
CA THR A 14 -1.27 15.03 3.64
C THR A 14 -1.88 14.12 4.72
N ASP A 15 -2.71 14.71 5.59
CA ASP A 15 -3.43 13.99 6.63
C ASP A 15 -4.45 12.98 6.09
N ARG A 16 -5.11 13.25 4.96
CA ARG A 16 -6.18 12.36 4.45
C ARG A 16 -5.62 11.01 4.00
N ALA A 17 -4.58 11.00 3.17
CA ALA A 17 -3.94 9.76 2.72
C ALA A 17 -3.38 8.96 3.91
N THR A 18 -2.76 9.67 4.85
CA THR A 18 -2.19 9.08 6.08
C THR A 18 -3.27 8.50 7.00
N ALA A 19 -4.40 9.20 7.17
CA ALA A 19 -5.52 8.74 7.99
C ALA A 19 -6.18 7.49 7.38
N LEU A 20 -6.42 7.49 6.07
CA LEU A 20 -6.94 6.33 5.35
C LEU A 20 -5.98 5.14 5.44
N TYR A 21 -4.68 5.37 5.26
CA TYR A 21 -3.66 4.34 5.46
C TYR A 21 -3.70 3.73 6.87
N LYS A 22 -3.70 4.56 7.91
CA LYS A 22 -3.78 4.10 9.31
C LYS A 22 -5.08 3.33 9.59
N ARG A 23 -6.21 3.79 9.04
CA ARG A 23 -7.51 3.09 9.16
C ARG A 23 -7.49 1.73 8.46
N GLY A 24 -6.92 1.67 7.25
CA GLY A 24 -6.71 0.43 6.51
C GLY A 24 -5.85 -0.57 7.28
N MET A 25 -4.78 -0.12 7.93
CA MET A 25 -3.96 -0.97 8.81
C MET A 25 -4.76 -1.52 9.99
N ALA A 26 -5.59 -0.70 10.64
CA ALA A 26 -6.42 -1.15 11.75
C ALA A 26 -7.45 -2.21 11.31
N LYS A 27 -8.07 -2.02 10.14
CA LYS A 27 -8.99 -3.00 9.55
C LYS A 27 -8.28 -4.30 9.15
N ALA A 28 -7.09 -4.19 8.55
CA ALA A 28 -6.27 -5.35 8.20
C ALA A 28 -5.92 -6.20 9.43
N LYS A 29 -5.56 -5.55 10.55
CA LYS A 29 -5.33 -6.22 11.84
C LYS A 29 -6.59 -6.92 12.37
N LYS A 30 -7.77 -6.35 12.12
CA LYS A 30 -9.08 -6.96 12.45
C LYS A 30 -9.53 -8.03 11.44
N ARG A 31 -8.71 -8.37 10.44
CA ARG A 31 -9.03 -9.27 9.32
C ARG A 31 -10.22 -8.81 8.46
N ASP A 32 -10.60 -7.53 8.57
CA ASP A 32 -11.50 -6.89 7.61
C ASP A 32 -10.69 -6.56 6.34
N HIS A 33 -10.51 -7.57 5.50
CA HIS A 33 -9.68 -7.46 4.31
C HIS A 33 -10.29 -6.52 3.26
N GLN A 34 -11.60 -6.60 3.03
CA GLN A 34 -12.30 -5.75 2.06
C GLN A 34 -12.27 -4.29 2.49
N GLY A 35 -12.58 -4.00 3.76
CA GLY A 35 -12.54 -2.65 4.28
C GLY A 35 -11.12 -2.06 4.31
N ALA A 36 -10.10 -2.89 4.56
CA ALA A 36 -8.70 -2.46 4.47
C ALA A 36 -8.28 -2.14 3.02
N ILE A 37 -8.65 -2.98 2.05
CA ILE A 37 -8.37 -2.75 0.63
C ILE A 37 -9.02 -1.45 0.15
N ALA A 38 -10.27 -1.21 0.53
CA ALA A 38 -10.99 0.01 0.18
C ALA A 38 -10.27 1.26 0.74
N ASP A 39 -9.85 1.22 2.00
CA ASP A 39 -9.13 2.33 2.64
C ASP A 39 -7.76 2.59 2.01
N TYR A 40 -7.00 1.53 1.69
CA TYR A 40 -5.72 1.67 1.02
C TYR A 40 -5.87 2.19 -0.41
N SER A 41 -6.91 1.78 -1.13
CA SER A 41 -7.16 2.29 -2.49
C SER A 41 -7.52 3.77 -2.45
N ALA A 42 -8.41 4.17 -1.54
CA ALA A 42 -8.73 5.57 -1.32
C ALA A 42 -7.51 6.41 -0.87
N ALA A 43 -6.56 5.80 -0.16
CA ALA A 43 -5.31 6.47 0.22
C ALA A 43 -4.37 6.68 -0.98
N LEU A 44 -4.36 5.75 -1.95
CA LEU A 44 -3.58 5.85 -3.18
C LEU A 44 -4.17 6.84 -4.19
N ASP A 45 -5.50 6.99 -4.19
CA ASP A 45 -6.22 7.93 -5.04
C ASP A 45 -6.16 9.38 -4.51
N ALA A 46 -5.60 9.59 -3.31
CA ALA A 46 -5.42 10.91 -2.76
C ALA A 46 -4.36 11.69 -3.59
N PRO A 47 -4.73 12.83 -4.22
CA PRO A 47 -3.91 13.47 -5.26
C PRO A 47 -2.55 13.99 -4.78
N ASP A 48 -2.41 14.29 -3.49
CA ASP A 48 -1.19 14.89 -2.90
C ASP A 48 -0.59 14.02 -1.77
N GLY A 49 -0.76 12.70 -1.83
CA GLY A 49 -0.15 11.78 -0.85
C GLY A 49 1.38 11.74 -0.94
N PRO A 50 2.13 11.61 0.17
CA PRO A 50 3.58 11.49 0.11
C PRO A 50 4.00 10.30 -0.75
N THR A 51 4.93 10.49 -1.69
CA THR A 51 5.47 9.41 -2.54
C THR A 51 6.04 8.26 -1.69
N SER A 52 6.69 8.60 -0.58
CA SER A 52 7.20 7.63 0.40
C SER A 52 6.09 6.79 1.06
N LEU A 53 4.89 7.36 1.23
CA LEU A 53 3.72 6.66 1.76
C LEU A 53 3.11 5.71 0.73
N LYS A 54 3.16 6.05 -0.57
CA LYS A 54 2.62 5.22 -1.66
C LYS A 54 3.18 3.80 -1.65
N GLY A 55 4.51 3.66 -1.48
CA GLY A 55 5.15 2.35 -1.39
C GLY A 55 4.67 1.51 -0.20
N MET A 56 4.52 2.13 0.97
CA MET A 56 4.00 1.46 2.17
C MET A 56 2.54 1.03 2.01
N ILE A 57 1.71 1.89 1.40
CA ILE A 57 0.30 1.58 1.14
C ILE A 57 0.20 0.38 0.18
N LEU A 58 0.92 0.42 -0.95
CA LEU A 58 0.93 -0.67 -1.94
C LEU A 58 1.42 -1.99 -1.31
N TYR A 59 2.50 -1.96 -0.54
CA TYR A 59 3.01 -3.15 0.15
C TYR A 59 1.95 -3.75 1.10
N ASN A 60 1.34 -2.92 1.94
CA ASN A 60 0.33 -3.39 2.89
C ASN A 60 -0.95 -3.88 2.20
N ARG A 61 -1.41 -3.18 1.15
CA ARG A 61 -2.56 -3.61 0.36
C ARG A 61 -2.27 -4.93 -0.35
N GLY A 62 -1.06 -5.10 -0.88
CA GLY A 62 -0.61 -6.34 -1.50
C GLY A 62 -0.64 -7.52 -0.54
N ILE A 63 -0.18 -7.34 0.70
CA ILE A 63 -0.29 -8.37 1.75
C ILE A 63 -1.75 -8.71 2.05
N VAL A 64 -2.62 -7.71 2.17
CA VAL A 64 -4.04 -7.92 2.44
C VAL A 64 -4.72 -8.66 1.29
N TYR A 65 -4.41 -8.33 0.03
CA TYR A 65 -4.89 -9.07 -1.14
C TYR A 65 -4.49 -10.55 -1.06
N VAL A 66 -3.22 -10.84 -0.74
CA VAL A 66 -2.77 -12.24 -0.55
C VAL A 66 -3.53 -12.93 0.58
N ALA A 67 -3.79 -12.23 1.69
CA ALA A 67 -4.57 -12.77 2.81
C ALA A 67 -6.03 -13.03 2.43
N ALA A 68 -6.60 -12.22 1.55
CA ALA A 68 -7.95 -12.38 0.99
C ALA A 68 -8.04 -13.43 -0.13
N GLY A 69 -6.95 -14.13 -0.45
CA GLY A 69 -6.90 -15.12 -1.54
C GLY A 69 -6.69 -14.54 -2.94
N MET A 70 -6.59 -13.21 -3.06
CA MET A 70 -6.38 -12.48 -4.32
C MET A 70 -4.88 -12.34 -4.60
N ALA A 71 -4.18 -13.47 -4.74
CA ALA A 71 -2.72 -13.49 -4.84
C ALA A 71 -2.17 -12.71 -6.04
N LYS A 72 -2.90 -12.67 -7.17
CA LYS A 72 -2.53 -11.90 -8.36
C LYS A 72 -2.51 -10.39 -8.07
N ASN A 73 -3.61 -9.84 -7.56
CA ASN A 73 -3.69 -8.44 -7.15
C ASN A 73 -2.60 -8.09 -6.11
N GLY A 74 -2.32 -9.02 -5.21
CA GLY A 74 -1.23 -8.89 -4.26
C GLY A 74 0.15 -8.78 -4.90
N ALA A 75 0.45 -9.64 -5.87
CA ALA A 75 1.70 -9.59 -6.63
C ALA A 75 1.82 -8.31 -7.47
N ASP A 76 0.72 -7.85 -8.09
CA ASP A 76 0.68 -6.61 -8.87
C ASP A 76 1.04 -5.40 -8.00
N ASP A 77 0.45 -5.30 -6.80
CA ASP A 77 0.78 -4.25 -5.83
C ASP A 77 2.24 -4.30 -5.36
N LEU A 78 2.78 -5.50 -5.13
CA LEU A 78 4.18 -5.67 -4.72
C LEU A 78 5.16 -5.32 -5.84
N ASN A 79 4.82 -5.62 -7.10
CA ASN A 79 5.61 -5.19 -8.25
C ASN A 79 5.58 -3.65 -8.40
N ALA A 80 4.42 -3.03 -8.17
CA ALA A 80 4.30 -1.58 -8.17
C ALA A 80 5.21 -0.91 -7.12
N VAL A 81 5.46 -1.55 -5.97
CA VAL A 81 6.44 -1.08 -4.98
C VAL A 81 7.86 -1.04 -5.57
N LEU A 82 8.24 -2.07 -6.33
CA LEU A 82 9.59 -2.17 -6.92
C LEU A 82 9.81 -1.14 -8.05
N ALA A 83 8.74 -0.74 -8.72
CA ALA A 83 8.77 0.30 -9.75
C ALA A 83 8.93 1.73 -9.20
N ILE A 84 8.75 1.95 -7.89
CA ILE A 84 8.93 3.27 -7.27
C ILE A 84 10.42 3.51 -6.99
N SER A 85 11.01 4.52 -7.63
CA SER A 85 12.41 4.89 -7.45
C SER A 85 12.72 5.27 -5.99
N ASP A 86 11.92 6.17 -5.42
CA ASP A 86 12.06 6.73 -4.08
C ASP A 86 11.23 5.97 -3.02
N VAL A 87 11.51 4.68 -2.89
CA VAL A 87 10.94 3.83 -1.83
C VAL A 87 12.07 3.32 -0.95
N GLN A 88 11.82 3.24 0.34
CA GLN A 88 12.77 2.73 1.32
C GLN A 88 13.22 1.30 0.96
N ALA A 89 14.52 1.03 1.07
CA ALA A 89 15.11 -0.21 0.59
C ALA A 89 14.56 -1.44 1.31
N ASP A 90 14.27 -1.32 2.61
CA ASP A 90 13.64 -2.36 3.42
C ASP A 90 12.27 -2.77 2.88
N VAL A 91 11.45 -1.81 2.43
CA VAL A 91 10.15 -2.07 1.80
C VAL A 91 10.32 -2.81 0.47
N LYS A 92 11.34 -2.47 -0.35
CA LYS A 92 11.64 -3.22 -1.58
C LYS A 92 12.04 -4.66 -1.27
N VAL A 93 12.95 -4.87 -0.32
CA VAL A 93 13.39 -6.22 0.07
C VAL A 93 12.21 -7.03 0.61
N ALA A 94 11.36 -6.42 1.44
CA ALA A 94 10.17 -7.09 1.96
C ALA A 94 9.19 -7.47 0.84
N ALA A 95 8.99 -6.58 -0.15
CA ALA A 95 8.16 -6.85 -1.30
C ALA A 95 8.70 -8.01 -2.16
N GLN A 96 9.99 -8.02 -2.47
CA GLN A 96 10.65 -9.10 -3.21
C GLN A 96 10.50 -10.46 -2.52
N ARG A 97 10.76 -10.52 -1.21
CA ARG A 97 10.60 -11.75 -0.42
C ARG A 97 9.15 -12.26 -0.46
N LYS A 98 8.19 -11.34 -0.39
CA LYS A 98 6.78 -11.70 -0.44
C LYS A 98 6.37 -12.22 -1.82
N LEU A 99 6.85 -11.59 -2.89
CA LEU A 99 6.62 -11.98 -4.28
C LEU A 99 7.14 -13.40 -4.55
N ALA A 100 8.40 -13.70 -4.20
CA ALA A 100 8.98 -15.03 -4.36
C ALA A 100 8.18 -16.12 -3.62
N LYS A 101 7.59 -15.78 -2.48
CA LYS A 101 6.70 -16.69 -1.73
C LYS A 101 5.35 -16.90 -2.42
N ILE A 102 4.82 -15.91 -3.14
CA ILE A 102 3.62 -16.05 -3.96
C ILE A 102 3.92 -16.97 -5.14
N GLU A 103 4.99 -16.68 -5.88
CA GLU A 103 5.41 -17.45 -7.06
C GLU A 103 5.65 -18.92 -6.76
N SER A 104 6.43 -19.21 -5.71
CA SER A 104 6.69 -20.59 -5.28
C SER A 104 5.41 -21.36 -4.89
N ARG A 105 4.38 -20.68 -4.38
CA ARG A 105 3.08 -21.30 -4.08
C ARG A 105 2.27 -21.53 -5.35
N THR A 106 2.36 -20.62 -6.31
CA THR A 106 1.69 -20.73 -7.61
C THR A 106 2.29 -21.89 -8.42
N SER A 107 3.62 -21.99 -8.54
CA SER A 107 4.27 -23.08 -9.28
C SER A 107 3.96 -24.46 -8.69
N ARG A 108 3.85 -24.57 -7.35
CA ARG A 108 3.44 -25.83 -6.68
C ARG A 108 1.97 -26.20 -6.88
N ARG A 109 1.11 -25.25 -7.24
CA ARG A 109 -0.33 -25.53 -7.49
C ARG A 109 -0.60 -26.00 -8.92
N HIS A 110 0.35 -25.80 -9.83
CA HIS A 110 0.24 -26.14 -11.24
C HIS A 110 1.14 -27.30 -11.67
N ALA A 111 1.85 -27.93 -10.73
CA ALA A 111 2.61 -29.17 -10.91
C ALA A 111 1.81 -30.35 -10.36
#